data_AF-A0A5K0VAQ6-F1
#
_entry.id   AF-A0A5K0VAQ6-F1
#
_cell.length_a   1.000
_cell.length_b   1.000
_cell.length_c   1.000
_cell.angle_alpha   90.00
_cell.angle_beta   90.00
_cell.angle_gamma   90.00
#
_symmetry.space_group_name_H-M   'P 1'
#
loop_
_entity.id
_entity.type
_entity.pdbx_description
1 polymer ?
#
loop_
_entity_poly.entity_id
_entity_poly.type
_entity_poly.pdbx_seq_one_letter_code
_entity_poly.pdbx_strand_id
1 'polypeptide(L)'
;LVHTCSTEENMRPCCFCRCIRDVKPKLFNPSNVYQQMKIIDRHRCQFTASSLAPDGFPPECLRRRGWEALASNLPGNLKLTEANGMNTHLRSRLPDFNFPVSRKGSSIATVGEWYCPFVFIREIGGELTNVEDQMKASLFYKMSLEQQWVEIFAAERKGSETRMTVNTKFRREEALLGGVEAMVDEGRKEEDGMVWMRSNKSVGGLSGIGLSAVILEKMRNEQGLREGEEAKEVREVREFDCENSDQWNEFRCYILLE
;
A
#
# COMPACT_ATOMS: atom_id res chain seq x y z
N LEU A 1 -14.18 -12.67 0.53
CA LEU A 1 -15.32 -12.10 1.28
C LEU A 1 -14.99 -12.18 2.77
N VAL A 2 -15.58 -11.33 3.61
CA VAL A 2 -15.38 -11.29 5.06
C VAL A 2 -16.71 -11.45 5.80
N HIS A 3 -16.65 -12.03 7.00
CA HIS A 3 -17.83 -12.17 7.84
C HIS A 3 -18.35 -10.81 8.33
N THR A 4 -19.66 -10.74 8.52
CA THR A 4 -20.36 -9.59 9.12
C THR A 4 -21.15 -10.10 10.31
N CYS A 5 -21.13 -9.36 11.41
CA CYS A 5 -21.95 -9.64 12.58
C CYS A 5 -23.43 -9.65 12.21
N SER A 6 -24.15 -10.63 12.73
CA SER A 6 -25.60 -10.67 12.71
C SER A 6 -26.17 -9.69 13.75
N THR A 7 -27.44 -9.32 13.62
CA THR A 7 -28.19 -8.57 14.62
C THR A 7 -29.38 -9.40 15.14
N GLU A 8 -30.18 -8.84 16.05
CA GLU A 8 -31.39 -9.50 16.54
C GLU A 8 -32.37 -9.86 15.43
N GLU A 9 -32.43 -9.07 14.35
CA GLU A 9 -33.27 -9.34 13.17
C GLU A 9 -32.92 -10.66 12.48
N ASN A 10 -31.70 -11.15 12.66
CA ASN A 10 -31.24 -12.41 12.10
C ASN A 10 -31.48 -13.60 13.03
N MET A 11 -32.02 -13.38 14.23
CA MET A 11 -32.43 -14.46 15.11
C MET A 11 -33.69 -15.12 14.59
N ARG A 12 -33.72 -16.46 14.62
CA ARG A 12 -34.92 -17.24 14.35
C ARG A 12 -35.27 -18.14 15.52
N PRO A 13 -36.57 -18.38 15.77
CA PRO A 13 -36.99 -19.42 16.69
C PRO A 13 -36.41 -20.77 16.25
N CYS A 14 -35.78 -21.50 17.17
CA CYS A 14 -35.27 -22.86 16.93
C CYS A 14 -35.27 -23.62 18.27
N CYS A 15 -36.04 -24.71 18.36
CA CYS A 15 -36.07 -25.66 19.48
C CYS A 15 -35.90 -25.02 20.88
N PHE A 16 -36.99 -24.46 21.44
CA PHE A 16 -37.06 -23.78 22.74
C PHE A 16 -36.09 -22.60 22.97
N CYS A 17 -35.30 -22.18 21.98
CA CYS A 17 -34.42 -21.02 22.07
C CYS A 17 -34.46 -20.15 20.80
N ARG A 18 -33.77 -19.00 20.85
CA ARG A 18 -33.50 -18.16 19.68
C ARG A 18 -32.12 -18.49 19.15
N CYS A 19 -32.05 -18.93 17.89
CA CYS A 19 -30.77 -19.19 17.23
C CYS A 19 -30.40 -18.03 16.32
N ILE A 20 -29.16 -17.56 16.45
CA ILE A 20 -28.58 -16.54 15.58
C ILE A 20 -28.25 -17.21 14.24
N ARG A 21 -28.82 -16.69 13.14
CA ARG A 21 -28.37 -17.08 11.80
C ARG A 21 -27.28 -16.13 11.35
N ASP A 22 -26.15 -16.69 10.96
CA ASP A 22 -25.02 -15.92 10.47
C ASP A 22 -25.38 -15.23 9.15
N VAL A 23 -25.05 -13.94 9.06
CA VAL A 23 -25.13 -13.19 7.80
C VAL A 23 -24.09 -13.74 6.83
N LYS A 24 -24.48 -13.91 5.56
CA LYS A 24 -23.55 -14.34 4.51
C LYS A 24 -22.37 -13.36 4.40
N PRO A 25 -21.13 -13.85 4.24
CA PRO A 25 -19.97 -13.00 4.05
C PRO A 25 -20.16 -11.98 2.92
N LYS A 26 -19.65 -10.76 3.13
CA LYS A 26 -19.73 -9.64 2.18
C LYS A 26 -18.34 -9.17 1.78
N LEU A 27 -18.24 -8.24 0.85
CA LEU A 27 -16.97 -7.57 0.58
C LEU A 27 -16.52 -6.81 1.82
N PHE A 28 -15.20 -6.74 2.03
CA PHE A 28 -14.63 -6.00 3.14
C PHE A 28 -14.88 -4.51 2.94
N ASN A 29 -15.39 -3.87 3.99
CA ASN A 29 -15.59 -2.43 4.08
C ASN A 29 -15.04 -1.99 5.45
N PRO A 30 -13.93 -1.24 5.48
CA PRO A 30 -13.30 -0.82 6.73
C PRO A 30 -14.22 0.08 7.58
N SER A 31 -15.16 0.81 6.97
CA SER A 31 -16.10 1.68 7.67
C SER A 31 -17.31 0.94 8.26
N ASN A 32 -17.50 -0.35 7.91
CA ASN A 32 -18.60 -1.14 8.44
C ASN A 32 -18.25 -1.72 9.82
N VAL A 33 -18.76 -1.10 10.88
CA VAL A 33 -18.55 -1.53 12.27
C VAL A 33 -18.96 -2.98 12.54
N TYR A 34 -19.94 -3.52 11.80
CA TYR A 34 -20.36 -4.93 11.94
C TYR A 34 -19.36 -5.93 11.35
N GLN A 35 -18.39 -5.49 10.55
CA GLN A 35 -17.27 -6.34 10.11
C GLN A 35 -16.07 -6.26 11.06
N GLN A 36 -16.08 -5.33 12.01
CA GLN A 36 -15.02 -5.16 12.99
C GLN A 36 -15.35 -5.94 14.27
N MET A 37 -14.41 -6.77 14.70
CA MET A 37 -14.58 -7.64 15.86
C MET A 37 -13.34 -7.55 16.74
N LYS A 38 -13.56 -7.50 18.05
CA LYS A 38 -12.48 -7.60 19.03
C LYS A 38 -12.23 -9.07 19.32
N ILE A 39 -11.01 -9.52 19.02
CA ILE A 39 -10.53 -10.83 19.47
C ILE A 39 -10.20 -10.73 20.96
N ILE A 40 -10.74 -11.67 21.72
CA ILE A 40 -10.57 -11.78 23.17
C ILE A 40 -9.78 -13.05 23.44
N ASP A 41 -8.58 -12.86 23.97
CA ASP A 41 -7.73 -13.95 24.44
C ASP A 41 -8.35 -14.64 25.67
N ARG A 42 -8.21 -15.95 25.71
CA ARG A 42 -8.65 -16.84 26.79
C ARG A 42 -7.45 -17.70 27.20
N HIS A 43 -7.63 -18.51 28.24
CA HIS A 43 -6.55 -19.38 28.69
C HIS A 43 -6.16 -20.41 27.62
N ARG A 44 -4.87 -20.71 27.52
CA ARG A 44 -4.29 -21.77 26.66
C ARG A 44 -4.45 -21.52 25.15
N CYS A 45 -4.11 -20.32 24.67
CA CYS A 45 -4.12 -19.98 23.23
C CYS A 45 -5.50 -20.10 22.57
N GLN A 46 -6.55 -19.97 23.37
CA GLN A 46 -7.92 -20.04 22.92
C GLN A 46 -8.49 -18.65 22.77
N PHE A 47 -9.37 -18.47 21.80
CA PHE A 47 -9.97 -17.18 21.53
C PHE A 47 -11.48 -17.25 21.54
N THR A 48 -12.06 -16.07 21.68
CA THR A 48 -13.44 -15.76 21.35
C THR A 48 -13.48 -14.37 20.72
N ALA A 49 -14.57 -14.01 20.05
CA ALA A 49 -14.74 -12.69 19.49
C ALA A 49 -16.00 -12.01 20.04
N SER A 50 -15.94 -10.68 20.10
CA SER A 50 -17.10 -9.81 20.33
C SER A 50 -17.19 -8.79 19.19
N SER A 51 -18.41 -8.37 18.83
CA SER A 51 -18.58 -7.30 17.83
C SER A 51 -18.16 -5.97 18.43
N LEU A 52 -17.66 -5.06 17.59
CA LEU A 52 -17.58 -3.64 17.97
C LEU A 52 -18.93 -2.95 17.86
N ALA A 53 -19.87 -3.47 17.07
CA ALA A 53 -21.24 -3.00 17.05
C ALA A 53 -21.94 -3.47 18.35
N PRO A 54 -22.58 -2.57 19.12
CA PRO A 54 -23.18 -2.93 20.41
C PRO A 54 -24.25 -4.03 20.33
N ASP A 55 -24.96 -4.12 19.21
CA ASP A 55 -26.02 -5.07 18.90
C ASP A 55 -25.54 -6.21 17.97
N GLY A 56 -24.24 -6.27 17.69
CA GLY A 56 -23.64 -7.22 16.77
C GLY A 56 -23.29 -8.56 17.44
N PHE A 57 -23.74 -9.65 16.81
CA PHE A 57 -23.35 -11.02 17.13
C PHE A 57 -22.31 -11.51 16.12
N PRO A 58 -21.05 -11.79 16.52
CA PRO A 58 -20.05 -12.39 15.63
C PRO A 58 -20.53 -13.70 15.01
N PRO A 59 -20.00 -14.09 13.83
CA PRO A 59 -20.34 -15.36 13.20
C PRO A 59 -20.01 -16.53 14.13
N GLU A 60 -20.69 -17.66 13.96
CA GLU A 60 -20.63 -18.82 14.85
C GLU A 60 -19.21 -19.28 15.13
N CYS A 61 -18.39 -19.35 14.08
CA CYS A 61 -16.98 -19.73 14.15
C CYS A 61 -16.15 -18.83 15.07
N LEU A 62 -16.52 -17.56 15.23
CA LEU A 62 -15.79 -16.58 16.06
C LEU A 62 -16.45 -16.33 17.43
N ARG A 63 -17.78 -16.42 17.54
CA ARG A 63 -18.47 -16.28 18.85
C ARG A 63 -18.34 -17.53 19.72
N ARG A 64 -18.12 -18.71 19.12
CA ARG A 64 -17.85 -19.94 19.87
C ARG A 64 -16.63 -19.73 20.75
N ARG A 65 -16.66 -20.24 21.98
CA ARG A 65 -15.50 -20.19 22.87
C ARG A 65 -14.48 -21.26 22.46
N GLY A 66 -13.20 -20.91 22.52
CA GLY A 66 -12.14 -21.89 22.42
C GLY A 66 -11.70 -22.20 20.99
N TRP A 67 -11.97 -21.32 20.02
CA TRP A 67 -11.35 -21.47 18.70
C TRP A 67 -9.88 -21.07 18.77
N GLU A 68 -9.08 -21.70 17.92
CA GLU A 68 -7.62 -21.52 17.86
C GLU A 68 -7.25 -20.94 16.49
N ALA A 69 -6.25 -20.06 16.46
CA ALA A 69 -5.66 -19.56 15.23
C ALA A 69 -4.28 -20.18 15.05
N LEU A 70 -4.19 -21.19 14.18
CA LEU A 70 -2.94 -21.86 13.85
C LEU A 70 -2.45 -21.40 12.48
N ALA A 71 -1.17 -21.07 12.37
CA ALA A 71 -0.55 -20.70 11.09
C ALA A 71 -0.64 -21.83 10.05
N SER A 72 -0.69 -23.10 10.51
CA SER A 72 -0.92 -24.28 9.66
C SER A 72 -2.28 -24.29 8.95
N ASN A 73 -3.24 -23.47 9.39
CA ASN A 73 -4.56 -23.37 8.77
C ASN A 73 -4.59 -22.38 7.60
N LEU A 74 -3.50 -21.64 7.37
CA LEU A 74 -3.43 -20.71 6.24
C LEU A 74 -3.30 -21.50 4.92
N PRO A 75 -3.93 -21.03 3.83
CA PRO A 75 -3.84 -21.69 2.54
C PRO A 75 -2.39 -21.72 2.01
N GLY A 76 -1.98 -22.88 1.53
CA GLY A 76 -0.69 -23.09 0.88
C GLY A 76 0.50 -23.17 1.85
N ASN A 77 1.71 -23.30 1.30
CA ASN A 77 2.96 -23.24 2.05
C ASN A 77 3.38 -21.78 2.26
N LEU A 78 2.55 -21.01 2.99
CA LEU A 78 2.80 -19.59 3.20
C LEU A 78 4.07 -19.39 4.03
N LYS A 79 5.17 -19.05 3.34
CA LYS A 79 6.45 -18.67 3.94
C LYS A 79 6.61 -17.17 3.82
N LEU A 80 6.08 -16.44 4.81
CA LEU A 80 6.36 -15.02 4.94
C LEU A 80 7.79 -14.84 5.46
N THR A 81 8.54 -13.95 4.82
CA THR A 81 9.81 -13.48 5.37
C THR A 81 9.53 -12.46 6.46
N GLU A 82 10.55 -12.09 7.24
CA GLU A 82 10.40 -11.02 8.22
C GLU A 82 10.10 -9.68 7.51
N ALA A 83 9.15 -8.92 8.04
CA ALA A 83 8.75 -7.61 7.53
C ALA A 83 8.49 -6.68 8.73
N ASN A 84 9.52 -5.95 9.14
CA ASN A 84 9.54 -5.16 10.38
C ASN A 84 8.92 -3.76 10.22
N GLY A 85 8.32 -3.47 9.07
CA GLY A 85 7.79 -2.15 8.75
C GLY A 85 8.88 -1.14 8.43
N MET A 86 8.67 0.11 8.83
CA MET A 86 9.56 1.22 8.53
C MET A 86 10.90 1.08 9.27
N ASN A 87 12.01 1.07 8.54
CA ASN A 87 13.35 1.19 9.11
C ASN A 87 13.77 2.66 9.11
N THR A 88 13.43 3.38 10.19
CA THR A 88 13.68 4.83 10.33
C THR A 88 15.16 5.18 10.24
N HIS A 89 16.05 4.34 10.78
CA HIS A 89 17.49 4.56 10.69
C HIS A 89 17.99 4.45 9.25
N LEU A 90 17.56 3.42 8.50
CA LEU A 90 17.95 3.25 7.10
C LEU A 90 17.39 4.38 6.23
N ARG A 91 16.11 4.74 6.43
CA ARG A 91 15.47 5.88 5.74
C ARG A 91 16.20 7.20 5.98
N SER A 92 16.69 7.44 7.20
CA SER A 92 17.43 8.66 7.54
C SER A 92 18.84 8.73 6.94
N ARG A 93 19.43 7.57 6.60
CA ARG A 93 20.77 7.50 6.02
C ARG A 93 20.79 7.85 4.53
N LEU A 94 19.64 7.75 3.86
CA LEU A 94 19.45 7.91 2.42
C LEU A 94 20.27 6.88 1.59
N PRO A 95 19.93 6.66 0.31
CA PRO A 95 20.75 5.87 -0.58
C PRO A 95 22.12 6.53 -0.79
N ASP A 96 23.14 5.73 -1.09
CA ASP A 96 24.47 6.25 -1.42
C ASP A 96 24.39 7.20 -2.63
N PHE A 97 24.96 8.38 -2.47
CA PHE A 97 25.03 9.41 -3.51
C PHE A 97 26.32 9.31 -4.34
N ASN A 98 27.27 8.47 -3.94
CA ASN A 98 28.55 8.31 -4.62
C ASN A 98 28.46 7.27 -5.76
N PHE A 99 27.71 7.60 -6.81
CA PHE A 99 27.59 6.78 -8.01
C PHE A 99 28.13 7.52 -9.25
N PRO A 100 28.57 6.80 -10.31
CA PRO A 100 29.10 7.44 -11.51
C PRO A 100 28.07 8.37 -12.17
N VAL A 101 28.53 9.53 -12.67
CA VAL A 101 27.70 10.53 -13.37
C VAL A 101 27.01 9.97 -14.61
N SER A 102 27.54 8.91 -15.21
CA SER A 102 26.90 8.20 -16.33
C SER A 102 25.60 7.48 -15.94
N ARG A 103 25.34 7.29 -14.64
CA ARG A 103 24.08 6.73 -14.14
C ARG A 103 23.09 7.86 -13.84
N LYS A 104 21.86 7.69 -14.32
CA LYS A 104 20.74 8.60 -14.06
C LYS A 104 20.15 8.47 -12.64
N GLY A 105 20.70 7.60 -11.81
CA GLY A 105 20.25 7.42 -10.44
C GLY A 105 21.08 6.43 -9.64
N SER A 106 20.83 6.42 -8.33
CA SER A 106 21.50 5.53 -7.37
C SER A 106 20.98 4.08 -7.48
N SER A 107 21.58 3.18 -6.72
CA SER A 107 20.91 1.94 -6.34
C SER A 107 19.66 2.24 -5.51
N ILE A 108 18.66 1.36 -5.63
CA ILE A 108 17.45 1.41 -4.82
C ILE A 108 17.78 0.89 -3.41
N ALA A 109 17.33 1.58 -2.38
CA ALA A 109 17.40 1.15 -0.99
C ALA A 109 16.00 0.89 -0.44
N THR A 110 15.70 -0.36 -0.08
CA THR A 110 14.43 -0.68 0.59
C THR A 110 14.49 -0.25 2.06
N VAL A 111 13.66 0.73 2.42
CA VAL A 111 13.64 1.37 3.75
C VAL A 111 12.44 0.98 4.60
N GLY A 112 11.49 0.25 4.03
CA GLY A 112 10.40 -0.35 4.79
C GLY A 112 9.78 -1.52 4.04
N GLU A 113 9.32 -2.53 4.78
CA GLU A 113 8.64 -3.69 4.23
C GLU A 113 7.47 -4.11 5.12
N TRP A 114 6.32 -4.36 4.50
CA TRP A 114 5.09 -4.81 5.14
C TRP A 114 4.43 -5.92 4.32
N TYR A 115 3.54 -6.66 4.96
CA TYR A 115 2.55 -7.48 4.29
C TYR A 115 1.18 -6.85 4.37
N CYS A 116 0.53 -6.72 3.22
CA CYS A 116 -0.84 -6.25 3.09
C CYS A 116 -1.77 -7.45 2.82
N PRO A 117 -2.74 -7.74 3.70
CA PRO A 117 -3.71 -8.79 3.46
C PRO A 117 -4.54 -8.53 2.19
N PHE A 118 -4.88 -9.59 1.46
CA PHE A 118 -5.63 -9.51 0.20
C PHE A 118 -6.98 -8.77 0.33
N VAL A 119 -7.60 -8.70 1.52
CA VAL A 119 -8.88 -8.00 1.71
C VAL A 119 -8.79 -6.50 1.39
N PHE A 120 -7.58 -5.92 1.39
CA PHE A 120 -7.32 -4.54 1.03
C PHE A 120 -6.88 -4.35 -0.43
N ILE A 121 -6.75 -5.43 -1.20
CA ILE A 121 -6.20 -5.41 -2.56
C ILE A 121 -7.14 -6.16 -3.50
N ARG A 122 -7.42 -5.59 -4.67
CA ARG A 122 -8.22 -6.25 -5.72
C ARG A 122 -7.45 -6.30 -7.01
N GLU A 123 -7.31 -7.48 -7.58
CA GLU A 123 -6.71 -7.63 -8.91
C GLU A 123 -7.78 -7.44 -10.01
N ILE A 124 -7.40 -6.80 -11.11
CA ILE A 124 -8.17 -6.75 -12.36
C ILE A 124 -7.36 -7.41 -13.45
N GLY A 125 -8.00 -8.33 -14.17
CA GLY A 125 -7.32 -9.13 -15.19
C GLY A 125 -6.54 -10.29 -14.58
N GLY A 126 -5.94 -11.12 -15.44
CA GLY A 126 -5.26 -12.34 -15.02
C GLY A 126 -6.21 -13.51 -14.78
N GLU A 127 -5.68 -14.56 -14.16
CA GLU A 127 -6.40 -15.82 -13.90
C GLU A 127 -7.30 -15.73 -12.64
N LEU A 128 -7.03 -14.79 -11.73
CA LEU A 128 -7.70 -14.65 -10.43
C LEU A 128 -8.93 -13.74 -10.53
N THR A 129 -9.94 -14.20 -11.28
CA THR A 129 -11.12 -13.40 -11.64
C THR A 129 -12.13 -13.20 -10.50
N ASN A 130 -12.05 -13.99 -9.41
CA ASN A 130 -12.91 -13.84 -8.25
C ASN A 130 -12.13 -13.81 -6.92
N VAL A 131 -12.78 -13.29 -5.89
CA VAL A 131 -12.16 -13.02 -4.56
C VAL A 131 -11.71 -14.31 -3.86
N GLU A 132 -12.35 -15.45 -4.14
CA GLU A 132 -11.99 -16.72 -3.51
C GLU A 132 -10.68 -17.28 -4.08
N ASP A 133 -10.53 -17.20 -5.41
CA ASP A 133 -9.31 -17.62 -6.09
C ASP A 133 -8.13 -16.71 -5.69
N GLN A 134 -8.35 -15.40 -5.64
CA GLN A 134 -7.35 -14.45 -5.15
C GLN A 134 -6.92 -14.76 -3.71
N MET A 135 -7.87 -15.06 -2.81
CA MET A 135 -7.56 -15.44 -1.43
C MET A 135 -6.68 -16.69 -1.34
N LYS A 136 -6.94 -17.69 -2.19
CA LYS A 136 -6.20 -18.96 -2.19
C LYS A 136 -4.79 -18.80 -2.76
N ALA A 137 -4.63 -17.98 -3.79
CA ALA A 137 -3.36 -17.79 -4.48
C ALA A 137 -2.47 -16.71 -3.83
N SER A 138 -3.08 -15.61 -3.38
CA SER A 138 -2.41 -14.37 -3.01
C SER A 138 -2.97 -13.81 -1.70
N LEU A 139 -2.83 -14.57 -0.60
CA LEU A 139 -3.38 -14.18 0.70
C LEU A 139 -2.77 -12.89 1.26
N PHE A 140 -1.47 -12.69 1.02
CA PHE A 140 -0.72 -11.51 1.43
C PHE A 140 0.10 -10.98 0.27
N TYR A 141 0.08 -9.66 0.10
CA TYR A 141 0.93 -8.93 -0.84
C TYR A 141 2.09 -8.32 -0.09
N LYS A 142 3.28 -8.40 -0.67
CA LYS A 142 4.43 -7.68 -0.17
C LYS A 142 4.32 -6.22 -0.61
N MET A 143 4.63 -5.32 0.31
CA MET A 143 4.58 -3.89 0.12
C MET A 143 5.89 -3.31 0.63
N SER A 144 6.64 -2.61 -0.22
CA SER A 144 7.90 -1.98 0.13
C SER A 144 7.81 -0.46 0.01
N LEU A 145 8.59 0.24 0.83
CA LEU A 145 8.98 1.63 0.63
C LEU A 145 10.44 1.65 0.23
N GLU A 146 10.76 2.28 -0.88
CA GLU A 146 12.06 2.23 -1.52
C GLU A 146 12.56 3.64 -1.81
N GLN A 147 13.83 3.91 -1.54
CA GLN A 147 14.45 5.20 -1.80
C GLN A 147 15.45 5.09 -2.95
N GLN A 148 15.47 6.10 -3.82
CA GLN A 148 16.45 6.21 -4.90
C GLN A 148 16.74 7.67 -5.24
N TRP A 149 17.99 8.02 -5.51
CA TRP A 149 18.32 9.29 -6.16
C TRP A 149 18.02 9.21 -7.65
N VAL A 150 17.24 10.14 -8.18
CA VAL A 150 16.86 10.19 -9.61
C VAL A 150 17.22 11.54 -10.21
N GLU A 151 17.89 11.53 -11.36
CA GLU A 151 18.29 12.72 -12.08
C GLU A 151 17.06 13.46 -12.65
N ILE A 152 16.97 14.76 -12.38
CA ILE A 152 15.92 15.65 -12.88
C ILE A 152 16.43 16.75 -13.82
N PHE A 153 17.76 16.96 -13.84
CA PHE A 153 18.38 17.98 -14.66
C PHE A 153 19.85 17.64 -14.93
N ALA A 154 20.30 18.04 -16.11
CA ALA A 154 21.59 17.69 -16.66
C ALA A 154 22.07 18.82 -17.58
N ALA A 155 23.27 19.35 -17.34
CA ALA A 155 23.88 20.38 -18.16
C ALA A 155 25.39 20.22 -18.23
N GLU A 156 25.96 20.61 -19.36
CA GLU A 156 27.41 20.70 -19.58
C GLU A 156 27.81 22.17 -19.57
N ARG A 157 29.04 22.45 -19.11
CA ARG A 157 29.56 23.82 -19.07
C ARG A 157 29.68 24.38 -20.47
N LYS A 158 29.13 25.58 -20.69
CA LYS A 158 29.30 26.33 -21.93
C LYS A 158 30.22 27.53 -21.67
N GLY A 159 31.45 27.46 -22.18
CA GLY A 159 32.41 28.57 -22.13
C GLY A 159 32.76 28.99 -20.70
N SER A 160 32.62 30.29 -20.41
CA SER A 160 32.98 30.89 -19.12
C SER A 160 31.78 31.10 -18.19
N GLU A 161 30.70 30.32 -18.34
CA GLU A 161 29.55 30.39 -17.42
C GLU A 161 29.97 30.11 -15.98
N THR A 162 29.73 31.08 -15.10
CA THR A 162 29.96 30.99 -13.65
C THR A 162 28.69 30.72 -12.88
N ARG A 163 27.51 30.75 -13.52
CA ARG A 163 26.21 30.49 -12.89
C ARG A 163 25.42 29.45 -13.66
N MET A 164 24.77 28.56 -12.92
CA MET A 164 23.92 27.51 -13.46
C MET A 164 22.48 27.66 -13.00
N THR A 165 21.56 27.82 -13.95
CA THR A 165 20.12 27.84 -13.66
C THR A 165 19.52 26.47 -13.93
N VAL A 166 19.01 25.82 -12.90
CA VAL A 166 18.15 24.64 -13.00
C VAL A 166 16.72 25.14 -13.16
N ASN A 167 16.05 24.77 -14.25
CA ASN A 167 14.63 25.03 -14.47
C ASN A 167 14.01 23.74 -15.04
N THR A 168 13.46 22.92 -14.16
CA THR A 168 12.90 21.61 -14.51
C THR A 168 11.51 21.45 -13.92
N LYS A 169 10.74 20.55 -14.51
CA LYS A 169 9.43 20.14 -14.04
C LYS A 169 9.43 18.63 -13.87
N PHE A 170 8.90 18.16 -12.76
CA PHE A 170 8.76 16.75 -12.48
C PHE A 170 7.46 16.50 -11.72
N ARG A 171 6.97 15.26 -11.78
CA ARG A 171 5.77 14.86 -11.05
C ARG A 171 6.12 14.54 -9.61
N ARG A 172 5.25 14.95 -8.69
CA ARG A 172 5.41 14.68 -7.26
C ARG A 172 5.08 13.23 -6.92
N GLU A 173 4.07 12.69 -7.58
CA GLU A 173 3.59 11.33 -7.39
C GLU A 173 3.32 10.71 -8.76
N GLU A 174 3.71 9.45 -8.92
CA GLU A 174 3.45 8.66 -10.12
C GLU A 174 2.97 7.27 -9.74
N ALA A 175 2.03 6.73 -10.50
CA ALA A 175 1.55 5.36 -10.34
C ALA A 175 2.03 4.52 -11.52
N LEU A 176 2.73 3.43 -11.22
CA LEU A 176 3.24 2.49 -12.21
C LEU A 176 2.65 1.09 -11.95
N LEU A 177 2.14 0.45 -13.00
CA LEU A 177 1.75 -0.95 -12.97
C LEU A 177 2.76 -1.75 -13.80
N GLY A 178 3.59 -2.54 -13.11
CA GLY A 178 4.66 -3.32 -13.75
C GLY A 178 5.65 -2.46 -14.52
N GLY A 179 5.96 -1.27 -14.00
CA GLY A 179 6.88 -0.29 -14.60
C GLY A 179 6.27 0.56 -15.72
N VAL A 180 4.98 0.41 -16.03
CA VAL A 180 4.28 1.21 -17.04
C VAL A 180 3.33 2.19 -16.34
N GLU A 181 3.30 3.43 -16.83
CA GLU A 181 2.39 4.47 -16.32
C GLU A 181 0.94 3.96 -16.27
N ALA A 182 0.34 4.07 -15.09
CA ALA A 182 -1.01 3.64 -14.82
C ALA A 182 -1.94 4.86 -14.65
N MET A 183 -3.16 4.72 -15.16
CA MET A 183 -4.23 5.66 -14.88
C MET A 183 -4.76 5.40 -13.47
N VAL A 184 -4.77 6.44 -12.64
CA VAL A 184 -5.30 6.41 -11.27
C VAL A 184 -6.73 6.95 -11.28
N ASP A 185 -7.67 6.12 -10.83
CA ASP A 185 -9.08 6.44 -10.67
C ASP A 185 -9.41 6.45 -9.16
N GLU A 186 -9.35 7.66 -8.58
CA GLU A 186 -9.71 7.92 -7.18
C GLU A 186 -11.20 8.19 -6.98
N GLY A 187 -11.96 8.44 -8.05
CA GLY A 187 -13.38 8.82 -7.97
C GLY A 187 -14.27 7.70 -7.38
N ARG A 188 -13.84 6.45 -7.50
CA ARG A 188 -14.53 5.28 -6.92
C ARG A 188 -14.28 5.10 -5.43
N LYS A 189 -13.38 5.88 -4.82
CA LYS A 189 -13.06 5.79 -3.38
C LYS A 189 -14.32 5.88 -2.51
N GLU A 190 -15.27 6.73 -2.89
CA GLU A 190 -16.54 6.89 -2.14
C GLU A 190 -17.50 5.70 -2.31
N GLU A 191 -17.42 4.98 -3.44
CA GLU A 191 -18.32 3.86 -3.76
C GLU A 191 -17.85 2.54 -3.14
N ASP A 192 -16.58 2.19 -3.33
CA ASP A 192 -16.04 0.87 -2.96
C ASP A 192 -14.85 0.92 -1.98
N GLY A 193 -14.41 2.12 -1.58
CA GLY A 193 -13.29 2.33 -0.67
C GLY A 193 -11.92 2.03 -1.29
N MET A 194 -11.83 1.92 -2.61
CA MET A 194 -10.60 1.58 -3.34
C MET A 194 -10.14 2.73 -4.24
N VAL A 195 -8.83 2.84 -4.39
CA VAL A 195 -8.17 3.62 -5.43
C VAL A 195 -7.69 2.65 -6.50
N TRP A 196 -8.10 2.87 -7.74
CA TRP A 196 -7.83 1.94 -8.83
C TRP A 196 -6.69 2.44 -9.70
N MET A 197 -5.68 1.60 -9.90
CA MET A 197 -4.60 1.80 -10.86
C MET A 197 -4.81 0.85 -12.03
N ARG A 198 -4.96 1.38 -13.24
CA ARG A 198 -5.23 0.60 -14.45
C ARG A 198 -4.24 0.92 -15.56
N SER A 199 -3.86 -0.11 -16.31
CA SER A 199 -3.05 0.05 -17.52
C SER A 199 -3.82 -0.45 -18.74
N ASN A 200 -3.63 0.22 -19.88
CA ASN A 200 -4.19 -0.23 -21.15
C ASN A 200 -3.49 -1.50 -21.69
N LYS A 201 -2.31 -1.84 -21.13
CA LYS A 201 -1.57 -3.05 -21.47
C LYS A 201 -1.61 -3.99 -20.27
N SER A 202 -1.91 -5.26 -20.49
CA SER A 202 -1.75 -6.26 -19.44
C SER A 202 -0.26 -6.47 -19.16
N VAL A 203 0.14 -6.41 -17.89
CA VAL A 203 1.49 -6.72 -17.45
C VAL A 203 1.42 -7.97 -16.60
N GLY A 204 2.02 -9.06 -17.08
CA GLY A 204 1.91 -10.37 -16.41
C GLY A 204 0.47 -10.88 -16.29
N GLY A 205 -0.42 -10.49 -17.21
CA GLY A 205 -1.85 -10.84 -17.18
C GLY A 205 -2.73 -9.85 -16.40
N LEU A 206 -2.17 -9.09 -15.46
CA LEU A 206 -2.87 -8.05 -14.72
C LEU A 206 -3.08 -6.79 -15.58
N SER A 207 -4.30 -6.28 -15.62
CA SER A 207 -4.66 -5.01 -16.27
C SER A 207 -4.96 -3.89 -15.27
N GLY A 208 -5.06 -4.21 -13.98
CA GLY A 208 -5.18 -3.23 -12.92
C GLY A 208 -5.11 -3.81 -11.52
N ILE A 209 -4.99 -2.90 -10.55
CA ILE A 209 -5.02 -3.21 -9.12
C ILE A 209 -5.82 -2.12 -8.39
N GLY A 210 -6.70 -2.54 -7.50
CA GLY A 210 -7.41 -1.68 -6.56
C GLY A 210 -6.76 -1.78 -5.20
N LEU A 211 -6.34 -0.66 -4.63
CA LEU A 211 -5.76 -0.59 -3.29
C LEU A 211 -6.73 0.14 -2.37
N SER A 212 -6.99 -0.42 -1.19
CA SER A 212 -7.87 0.22 -0.22
C SER A 212 -7.32 1.59 0.19
N ALA A 213 -8.20 2.59 0.21
CA ALA A 213 -7.82 3.95 0.58
C ALA A 213 -7.20 4.05 1.98
N VAL A 214 -7.63 3.18 2.91
CA VAL A 214 -7.05 3.12 4.27
C VAL A 214 -5.58 2.72 4.24
N ILE A 215 -5.17 1.84 3.32
CA ILE A 215 -3.76 1.46 3.17
C ILE A 215 -2.96 2.60 2.56
N LEU A 216 -3.51 3.27 1.53
CA LEU A 216 -2.86 4.45 0.92
C LEU A 216 -2.69 5.60 1.91
N GLU A 217 -3.70 5.90 2.71
CA GLU A 217 -3.63 6.92 3.75
C GLU A 217 -2.60 6.54 4.81
N LYS A 218 -2.55 5.28 5.22
CA LYS A 218 -1.50 4.80 6.12
C LYS A 218 -0.11 4.97 5.51
N MET A 219 0.11 4.59 4.24
CA MET A 219 1.39 4.77 3.56
C MET A 219 1.82 6.24 3.53
N ARG A 220 0.92 7.15 3.12
CA ARG A 220 1.22 8.59 3.08
C ARG A 220 1.60 9.13 4.47
N ASN A 221 0.92 8.69 5.51
CA ASN A 221 1.26 9.04 6.89
C ASN A 221 2.65 8.51 7.30
N GLU A 222 3.00 7.28 6.91
CA GLU A 222 4.34 6.71 7.16
C GLU A 222 5.42 7.45 6.37
N GLN A 223 5.11 7.96 5.17
CA GLN A 223 5.98 8.83 4.38
C GLN A 223 6.07 10.26 4.95
N GLY A 224 5.16 10.65 5.84
CA GLY A 224 5.10 12.02 6.38
C GLY A 224 4.50 13.04 5.41
N LEU A 225 3.82 12.57 4.35
CA LEU A 225 3.07 13.42 3.42
C LEU A 225 1.84 13.99 4.13
N ARG A 226 1.70 15.31 4.14
CA ARG A 226 0.55 16.00 4.76
C ARG A 226 -0.58 16.19 3.74
N GLU A 227 -1.83 16.20 4.22
CA GLU A 227 -2.98 16.59 3.41
C GLU A 227 -2.81 18.03 2.87
N GLY A 228 -3.14 18.25 1.60
CA GLY A 228 -3.05 19.56 0.93
C GLY A 228 -1.81 19.77 0.05
N GLU A 229 -0.91 18.78 -0.06
CA GLU A 229 0.27 18.80 -0.93
C GLU A 229 -0.03 18.39 -2.39
N GLU A 230 -1.19 18.76 -2.91
CA GLU A 230 -1.87 18.21 -4.11
C GLU A 230 -1.27 18.61 -5.48
N ALA A 231 -0.18 19.38 -5.51
CA ALA A 231 0.45 19.74 -6.77
C ALA A 231 1.09 18.51 -7.42
N LYS A 232 0.38 17.90 -8.39
CA LYS A 232 0.85 16.74 -9.16
C LYS A 232 2.15 17.00 -9.92
N GLU A 233 2.37 18.25 -10.33
CA GLU A 233 3.58 18.69 -11.03
C GLU A 233 4.25 19.81 -10.24
N VAL A 234 5.55 19.66 -10.00
CA VAL A 234 6.40 20.62 -9.31
C VAL A 234 7.35 21.22 -10.33
N ARG A 235 7.41 22.56 -10.39
CA ARG A 235 8.41 23.29 -11.15
C ARG A 235 9.46 23.82 -10.19
N GLU A 236 10.69 23.38 -10.39
CA GLU A 236 11.83 23.86 -9.60
C GLU A 236 12.70 24.78 -10.45
N VAL A 237 12.89 26.01 -9.94
CA VAL A 237 13.82 26.99 -10.52
C VAL A 237 14.82 27.41 -9.45
N ARG A 238 16.10 27.07 -9.64
CA ARG A 238 17.19 27.49 -8.75
C ARG A 238 18.42 27.91 -9.53
N GLU A 239 19.08 28.93 -9.02
CA GLU A 239 20.40 29.35 -9.48
C GLU A 239 21.47 28.82 -8.54
N PHE A 240 22.51 28.25 -9.12
CA PHE A 240 23.70 27.78 -8.43
C PHE A 240 24.88 28.64 -8.85
N ASP A 241 25.56 29.16 -7.85
CA ASP A 241 26.81 29.86 -8.05
C ASP A 241 27.96 28.85 -8.19
N CYS A 242 28.61 28.86 -9.34
CA CYS A 242 29.74 28.00 -9.66
C CYS A 242 31.05 28.81 -9.69
N GLU A 243 31.08 30.05 -9.15
CA GLU A 243 32.24 30.94 -9.17
C GLU A 243 33.49 30.36 -8.51
N ASN A 244 33.35 29.49 -7.49
CA ASN A 244 34.50 28.82 -6.84
C ASN A 244 34.94 27.52 -7.54
N SER A 245 34.36 27.20 -8.69
CA SER A 245 34.58 25.95 -9.43
C SER A 245 35.20 26.27 -10.78
N ASP A 246 36.52 26.49 -10.79
CA ASP A 246 37.26 26.78 -12.02
C ASP A 246 37.18 25.63 -13.05
N GLN A 247 36.66 24.45 -12.68
CA GLN A 247 36.86 23.17 -13.37
C GLN A 247 35.62 22.26 -13.50
N TRP A 248 34.39 22.72 -13.24
CA TRP A 248 33.24 21.83 -13.51
C TRP A 248 33.02 21.68 -15.03
N ASN A 249 32.86 20.44 -15.49
CA ASN A 249 32.54 20.11 -16.88
C ASN A 249 31.06 19.72 -17.04
N GLU A 250 30.49 19.08 -16.02
CA GLU A 250 29.13 18.59 -16.00
C GLU A 250 28.44 18.99 -14.68
N PHE A 251 27.18 19.39 -14.78
CA PHE A 251 26.29 19.68 -13.68
C PHE A 251 25.07 18.78 -13.78
N ARG A 252 24.76 18.06 -12.71
CA ARG A 252 23.57 17.19 -12.61
C ARG A 252 22.82 17.53 -11.33
N CYS A 253 21.49 17.48 -11.39
CA CYS A 253 20.62 17.66 -10.23
C CYS A 253 19.79 16.40 -10.04
N TYR A 254 19.70 15.95 -8.79
CA TYR A 254 18.97 14.75 -8.40
C TYR A 254 17.96 15.08 -7.32
N ILE A 255 16.86 14.34 -7.29
CA ILE A 255 15.90 14.31 -6.19
C ILE A 255 15.91 12.94 -5.53
N LEU A 256 15.50 12.90 -4.27
CA LEU A 256 15.19 11.65 -3.60
C LEU A 256 13.77 11.24 -3.99
N LEU A 257 13.64 10.11 -4.68
CA LEU A 257 12.38 9.43 -4.95
C LEU A 257 12.10 8.43 -3.81
N GLU A 258 10.85 8.40 -3.34
CA GLU A 258 10.30 7.46 -2.36
C GLU A 258 9.07 6.73 -2.92
#